data_AF-A0A6B3HGE9-F1
#
_entry.id   AF-A0A6B3HGE9-F1
#
_cell.length_a   1.000
_cell.length_b   1.000
_cell.length_c   1.000
_cell.angle_alpha   90.00
_cell.angle_beta   90.00
_cell.angle_gamma   90.00
#
_symmetry.space_group_name_H-M   'P 1'
#
loop_
_entity.id
_entity.type
_entity.pdbx_description
1 polymer ?
#
loop_
_entity_poly.entity_id
_entity_poly.type
_entity_poly.pdbx_seq_one_letter_code
_entity_poly.pdbx_strand_id
1 'polypeptide(L)' 'YAVLQRPDGHVVRSPAEAGAPGEPLRARVSEGEFTVRVDGGGDG' A
#
# COMPACT_ATOMS: atom_id res chain seq x y z
N TYR A 1 -3.89 -12.40 -6.19
CA TYR A 1 -3.55 -11.00 -6.49
C TYR A 1 -3.81 -10.18 -5.24
N ALA A 2 -3.00 -9.17 -4.97
CA ALA A 2 -3.19 -8.27 -3.83
C ALA A 2 -3.59 -6.89 -4.35
N VAL A 3 -4.53 -6.25 -3.66
CA VAL A 3 -4.91 -4.86 -3.91
C VAL A 3 -4.41 -4.03 -2.73
N LEU A 4 -3.63 -3.00 -3.01
CA LEU A 4 -3.19 -2.04 -2.01
C LEU A 4 -4.13 -0.82 -2.05
N GLN A 5 -4.55 -0.35 -0.89
CA GLN A 5 -5.45 0.78 -0.76
C GLN A 5 -4.98 1.72 0.35
N ARG A 6 -5.02 3.03 0.10
CA ARG A 6 -4.81 4.05 1.14
C ARG A 6 -5.94 4.03 2.17
N PRO A 7 -5.73 4.55 3.39
CA PRO A 7 -6.79 4.66 4.39
C PRO A 7 -8.02 5.44 3.88
N ASP A 8 -7.81 6.37 2.94
CA ASP A 8 -8.86 7.16 2.29
C ASP A 8 -9.66 6.39 1.22
N GLY A 9 -9.31 5.11 0.95
CA GLY A 9 -9.97 4.28 -0.05
C GLY A 9 -9.37 4.35 -1.46
N HIS A 10 -8.30 5.12 -1.68
CA HIS A 10 -7.61 5.18 -2.98
C HIS A 10 -6.85 3.88 -3.27
N VAL A 11 -7.09 3.25 -4.42
CA VAL A 11 -6.37 2.04 -4.82
C VAL A 11 -5.02 2.40 -5.42
N VAL A 12 -3.96 1.89 -4.81
CA VAL A 12 -2.57 2.08 -5.28
C VAL A 12 -2.32 1.15 -6.45
N ARG A 13 -2.07 1.71 -7.64
CA ARG A 13 -1.70 0.94 -8.84
C ARG A 13 -0.23 1.11 -9.20
N SER A 14 0.40 2.17 -8.69
CA SER A 14 1.79 2.52 -8.92
C SER A 14 2.48 2.88 -7.60
N PRO A 15 3.80 2.69 -7.45
CA PRO A 15 4.52 3.05 -6.22
C PRO A 15 4.42 4.55 -5.89
N ALA A 16 4.31 5.42 -6.90
CA ALA A 16 4.09 6.86 -6.71
C ALA A 16 2.74 7.19 -6.04
N GLU A 17 1.77 6.29 -6.07
CA GLU A 17 0.46 6.47 -5.43
C GLU A 17 0.41 5.93 -4.00
N ALA A 18 1.46 5.23 -3.56
CA ALA A 18 1.54 4.64 -2.22
C ALA A 18 1.63 5.73 -1.13
N GLY A 19 2.16 6.90 -1.49
CA GLY A 19 2.36 8.01 -0.56
C GLY A 19 3.79 8.05 -0.02
N ALA A 20 3.96 8.76 1.10
CA ALA A 20 5.25 8.93 1.74
C ALA A 20 5.67 7.67 2.51
N PRO A 21 6.99 7.45 2.70
CA PRO A 21 7.47 6.40 3.59
C PRO A 21 6.87 6.53 5.00
N GLY A 22 6.44 5.39 5.55
CA GLY A 22 5.73 5.29 6.82
C GLY A 22 4.21 5.40 6.70
N GLU A 23 3.65 5.82 5.56
CA GLU A 23 2.20 5.86 5.39
C GLU A 23 1.58 4.47 5.45
N PRO A 24 0.48 4.29 6.20
CA PRO A 24 -0.22 3.01 6.27
C PRO A 24 -1.00 2.75 4.97
N LEU A 25 -0.97 1.52 4.50
CA LEU A 25 -1.81 1.02 3.41
C LEU A 25 -2.54 -0.24 3.87
N ARG A 26 -3.75 -0.45 3.36
CA ARG A 26 -4.49 -1.69 3.48
C ARG A 26 -4.12 -2.61 2.32
N ALA A 27 -3.54 -3.75 2.63
CA ALA A 27 -3.31 -4.82 1.66
C ALA A 27 -4.46 -5.83 1.75
N ARG A 28 -5.24 -5.94 0.68
CA ARG A 28 -6.32 -6.92 0.55
C ARG A 28 -5.89 -8.05 -0.36
N VAL A 29 -5.88 -9.25 0.18
CA VAL A 29 -5.53 -10.51 -0.48
C VAL A 29 -6.72 -11.44 -0.51
N SER A 30 -6.62 -12.54 -1.26
CA SER A 30 -7.70 -13.53 -1.36
C SER A 30 -8.12 -14.11 0.00
N GLU A 31 -7.21 -14.17 0.97
CA GLU A 31 -7.45 -14.75 2.30
C GLU A 31 -7.75 -13.72 3.40
N GLY A 32 -7.83 -12.42 3.07
CA GLY A 32 -8.14 -11.38 4.08
C GLY A 32 -7.52 -10.01 3.79
N GLU A 33 -7.42 -9.18 4.82
CA GLU A 33 -6.75 -7.88 4.75
C GLU A 33 -5.78 -7.68 5.92
N PHE A 34 -4.72 -6.90 5.68
CA PHE A 34 -3.78 -6.49 6.72
C PHE A 34 -3.20 -5.10 6.41
N THR A 35 -2.69 -4.44 7.44
CA THR A 35 -2.06 -3.12 7.29
C THR A 35 -0.57 -3.28 7.00
N VAL A 36 -0.11 -2.65 5.92
CA VAL A 36 1.31 -2.51 5.57
C VAL A 36 1.71 -1.04 5.67
N ARG A 37 3.01 -0.75 5.66
CA ARG A 37 3.52 0.62 5.59
C ARG A 37 4.37 0.76 4.35
N VAL A 38 4.33 1.94 3.74
CA VAL A 38 5.25 2.27 2.64
C VAL A 38 6.66 2.30 3.20
N ASP A 39 7.54 1.48 2.64
CA ASP A 39 8.98 1.62 2.87
C ASP A 39 9.55 2.55 1.79
N GLY A 40 10.40 3.49 2.20
CA GLY A 40 10.99 4.49 1.32
C GLY A 40 12.18 3.98 0.50
N GLY A 41 12.54 2.70 0.63
CA GLY A 41 13.70 2.08 -0.01
C GLY A 41 13.50 1.76 -1.50
N GLY A 42 12.88 2.66 -2.25
CA GLY A 42 12.74 2.58 -3.69
C GLY A 42 13.90 3.22 -4.46
N ASP A 43 15.14 2.99 -4.02
CA ASP A 43 16.36 3.08 -4.84
C ASP A 43 17.37 2.08 -4.25
N GLY A 44 17.49 0.91 -4.88
CA GLY A 44 18.30 -0.22 -4.44
C GLY A 44 18.12 -1.44 -5.33
#